data_AF-A0A5K1K2U1-F1
#
_entry.id   AF-A0A5K1K2U1-F1
#
_cell.length_a   1.000
_cell.length_b   1.000
_cell.length_c   1.000
_cell.angle_alpha   90.00
_cell.angle_beta   90.00
_cell.angle_gamma   90.00
#
_symmetry.space_group_name_H-M   'P 1'
#
loop_
_entity.id
_entity.type
_entity.pdbx_description
1 polymer ?
#
loop_
_entity_poly.entity_id
_entity_poly.type
_entity_poly.pdbx_seq_one_letter_code
_entity_poly.pdbx_strand_id
1 'polypeptide(L)'
;MDFIAPKTTPSLWTSLPPQRHATRSRTRSHPHRILISIFFVHTQVLAFGMTEEVRKELGPTASDPLAKFKIFEGNWPSNSIIFPLLMPGTLGALIVLYEHKIFIWGVLWGINSFGMCSS
;
A
#
# COMPACT_ATOMS: atom_id res chain seq x y z
N MET A 1 -14.99 35.43 36.21
CA MET A 1 -15.86 34.99 35.10
C MET A 1 -15.76 33.49 35.02
N ASP A 2 -16.76 32.79 35.55
CA ASP A 2 -16.80 31.35 35.72
C ASP A 2 -17.36 30.69 34.45
N PHE A 3 -16.55 29.86 33.77
CA PHE A 3 -17.06 28.97 32.74
C PHE A 3 -17.41 27.62 33.36
N ILE A 4 -18.71 27.41 33.54
CA ILE A 4 -19.31 26.16 33.98
C ILE A 4 -19.12 25.12 32.86
N ALA A 5 -18.35 24.06 33.14
CA ALA A 5 -18.41 22.80 32.39
C ALA A 5 -19.04 21.71 33.27
N PRO A 6 -19.98 20.91 32.76
CA PRO A 6 -20.87 20.07 33.56
C PRO A 6 -20.16 18.89 34.24
N LYS A 7 -20.54 18.65 35.50
CA LYS A 7 -20.21 17.46 36.30
C LYS A 7 -20.80 16.20 35.66
N THR A 8 -20.02 15.49 34.85
CA THR A 8 -20.27 14.07 34.53
C THR A 8 -18.92 13.34 34.49
N THR A 9 -18.59 12.66 35.58
CA THR A 9 -17.48 11.70 35.70
C THR A 9 -18.10 10.29 35.85
N PRO A 10 -17.34 9.19 35.78
CA PRO A 10 -16.18 8.82 34.94
C PRO A 10 -16.34 7.34 34.46
N SER A 11 -15.29 6.71 33.90
CA SER A 11 -14.87 5.31 34.18
C SER A 11 -14.62 4.34 33.00
N LEU A 12 -14.96 4.66 31.74
CA LEU A 12 -14.73 3.71 30.63
C LEU A 12 -13.43 3.93 29.84
N TRP A 13 -12.79 5.10 29.99
CA TRP A 13 -11.52 5.42 29.32
C TRP A 13 -10.28 5.13 30.19
N THR A 14 -10.47 4.80 31.48
CA THR A 14 -9.38 4.52 32.43
C THR A 14 -9.13 3.03 32.65
N SER A 15 -10.00 2.15 32.13
CA SER A 15 -9.86 0.69 32.25
C SER A 15 -9.22 0.03 31.02
N LEU A 16 -8.91 0.79 29.96
CA LEU A 16 -8.18 0.22 28.85
C LEU A 16 -6.75 -0.06 29.33
N PRO A 17 -6.31 -1.33 29.41
CA PRO A 17 -4.92 -1.61 29.70
C PRO A 17 -4.07 -0.86 28.65
N PRO A 18 -2.92 -0.28 29.03
CA PRO A 18 -2.03 0.32 28.05
C PRO A 18 -1.78 -0.75 27.00
N GLN A 19 -2.18 -0.47 25.75
CA GLN A 19 -1.94 -1.36 24.62
C GLN A 19 -0.42 -1.56 24.59
N ARG A 20 0.04 -2.67 25.17
CA ARG A 20 1.43 -3.10 25.09
C ARG A 20 1.64 -3.44 23.63
N HIS A 21 1.95 -2.44 22.82
CA HIS A 21 2.56 -2.67 21.52
C HIS A 21 3.78 -3.52 21.82
N ALA A 22 3.69 -4.80 21.42
CA ALA A 22 4.75 -5.77 21.63
C ALA A 22 6.05 -5.09 21.25
N THR A 23 6.99 -5.04 22.20
CA THR A 23 8.30 -4.43 22.01
C THR A 23 8.94 -5.15 20.84
N ARG A 24 8.86 -4.54 19.66
CA ARG A 24 9.38 -5.10 18.41
C ARG A 24 10.83 -5.40 18.67
N SER A 25 11.18 -6.69 18.75
CA SER A 25 12.56 -7.13 18.86
C SER A 25 13.29 -6.44 17.71
N ARG A 26 14.23 -5.56 18.05
CA ARG A 26 14.97 -4.78 17.07
C ARG A 26 16.00 -5.71 16.43
N THR A 27 15.52 -6.69 15.67
CA THR A 27 16.33 -7.40 14.70
C THR A 27 16.99 -6.32 13.84
N ARG A 28 18.31 -6.35 13.65
CA ARG A 28 19.01 -5.53 12.65
C ARG A 28 18.51 -5.93 11.25
N SER A 29 17.27 -5.59 10.94
CA SER A 29 16.66 -5.84 9.65
C SER A 29 17.20 -4.80 8.68
N HIS A 30 17.70 -5.27 7.55
CA HIS A 30 18.05 -4.41 6.43
C HIS A 30 16.72 -3.89 5.86
N PRO A 31 16.33 -2.62 6.06
CA PRO A 31 14.98 -2.15 5.71
C PRO A 31 14.70 -2.33 4.21
N HIS A 32 15.73 -2.16 3.39
CA HIS A 32 15.71 -2.43 1.95
C HIS A 32 15.23 -3.85 1.59
N ARG A 33 15.66 -4.89 2.34
CA ARG A 33 15.24 -6.28 2.10
C ARG A 33 13.76 -6.48 2.42
N ILE A 34 13.26 -5.82 3.47
CA ILE A 34 11.83 -5.87 3.82
C ILE A 34 11.00 -5.17 2.74
N LEU A 35 11.42 -3.99 2.28
CA LEU A 35 10.71 -3.24 1.25
C LEU A 35 10.62 -4.03 -0.08
N ILE A 36 11.73 -4.64 -0.50
CA ILE A 36 11.76 -5.51 -1.68
C ILE A 36 10.83 -6.72 -1.51
N SER A 37 10.82 -7.34 -0.34
CA SER A 37 9.90 -8.45 -0.05
C SER A 37 8.44 -8.03 -0.17
N ILE A 38 8.06 -6.86 0.37
CA ILE A 38 6.70 -6.33 0.27
C ILE A 38 6.35 -6.04 -1.19
N PHE A 39 7.27 -5.45 -1.95
CA PHE A 39 7.09 -5.18 -3.37
C PHE A 39 6.77 -6.46 -4.15
N PHE A 40 7.57 -7.51 -4.00
CA PHE A 40 7.33 -8.78 -4.71
C PHE A 40 6.04 -9.46 -4.28
N VAL A 41 5.75 -9.50 -2.97
CA VAL A 41 4.51 -10.10 -2.46
C VAL A 41 3.30 -9.36 -3.02
N HIS A 42 3.31 -8.03 -3.07
CA HIS A 42 2.20 -7.27 -3.65
C HIS A 42 2.00 -7.55 -5.14
N THR A 43 3.07 -7.58 -5.93
CA THR A 43 2.97 -7.94 -7.36
C THR A 43 2.43 -9.35 -7.55
N GLN A 44 2.88 -10.31 -6.74
CA GLN A 44 2.38 -11.69 -6.79
C GLN A 44 0.90 -11.79 -6.41
N VAL A 45 0.46 -11.09 -5.36
CA VAL A 45 -0.95 -11.06 -4.93
C VAL A 45 -1.83 -10.42 -6.00
N LEU A 46 -1.38 -9.35 -6.66
CA LEU A 46 -2.12 -8.73 -7.74
C LEU A 46 -2.24 -9.65 -8.95
N ALA A 47 -1.17 -10.36 -9.31
CA ALA A 47 -1.14 -11.25 -10.48
C ALA A 47 -1.93 -12.55 -10.25
N PHE A 48 -1.65 -13.26 -9.15
CA PHE A 48 -2.16 -14.61 -8.89
C PHE A 48 -3.35 -14.64 -7.92
N GLY A 49 -3.62 -13.55 -7.22
CA GLY A 49 -4.64 -13.53 -6.18
C GLY A 49 -4.22 -14.29 -4.92
N MET A 50 -5.18 -14.45 -4.00
CA MET A 50 -5.11 -15.39 -2.89
C MET A 50 -6.39 -16.21 -2.93
N THR A 51 -6.28 -17.42 -3.43
CA THR A 51 -7.34 -18.42 -3.60
C THR A 51 -7.53 -19.27 -2.33
N GLU A 52 -8.60 -20.05 -2.30
CA GLU A 52 -8.98 -20.97 -1.22
C GLU A 52 -7.88 -21.97 -0.80
N GLU A 53 -6.87 -22.17 -1.65
CA GLU A 53 -5.68 -22.96 -1.29
C GLU A 53 -4.92 -22.35 -0.10
N VAL A 54 -4.80 -21.02 -0.04
CA VAL A 54 -4.15 -20.30 1.07
C VAL A 54 -4.97 -20.38 2.36
N ARG A 55 -6.30 -20.57 2.25
CA ARG A 55 -7.18 -20.81 3.41
C ARG A 55 -6.83 -22.12 4.13
N LYS A 56 -6.41 -23.16 3.40
CA LYS A 56 -6.00 -24.45 3.98
C LYS A 56 -4.71 -24.33 4.80
N GLU A 57 -3.79 -23.44 4.41
CA GLU A 57 -2.53 -23.21 5.11
C GLU A 57 -2.69 -22.34 6.36
N LEU A 58 -3.71 -21.47 6.42
CA LEU A 58 -3.94 -20.54 7.53
C LEU A 58 -4.60 -21.17 8.78
N GLY A 59 -5.02 -22.43 8.70
CA GLY A 59 -5.58 -23.18 9.84
C GLY A 59 -6.98 -22.70 10.31
N PRO A 60 -7.65 -23.49 11.18
CA PRO A 60 -9.05 -23.29 11.58
C PRO A 60 -9.29 -22.10 12.54
N THR A 61 -8.28 -21.28 12.83
CA THR A 61 -8.36 -20.20 13.83
C THR A 61 -8.88 -18.88 13.26
N ALA A 62 -8.95 -18.73 11.93
CA ALA A 62 -9.53 -17.55 11.30
C ALA A 62 -11.06 -17.65 11.32
N SER A 63 -11.70 -16.76 12.08
CA SER A 63 -13.15 -16.61 12.08
C SER A 63 -13.68 -16.40 10.66
N ASP A 64 -14.76 -17.11 10.32
CA ASP A 64 -15.40 -17.16 9.01
C ASP A 64 -15.64 -15.81 8.30
N PRO A 65 -15.95 -14.68 8.98
CA PRO A 65 -16.08 -13.38 8.32
C PRO A 65 -14.74 -12.74 7.90
N LEU A 66 -13.63 -13.00 8.61
CA LEU A 66 -12.33 -12.44 8.26
C LEU A 66 -11.70 -13.11 7.04
N ALA A 67 -12.03 -14.39 6.84
CA ALA A 67 -11.55 -15.18 5.71
C ALA A 67 -12.07 -14.63 4.37
N LYS A 68 -13.33 -14.16 4.32
CA LYS A 68 -13.95 -13.60 3.12
C LYS A 68 -13.26 -12.32 2.62
N PHE A 69 -12.74 -11.48 3.52
CA PHE A 69 -11.99 -10.27 3.15
C PHE A 69 -10.54 -10.55 2.73
N LYS A 70 -10.06 -11.80 2.85
CA LYS A 70 -8.68 -12.18 2.55
C LYS A 70 -8.53 -12.92 1.20
N ILE A 71 -9.65 -13.18 0.52
CA ILE A 71 -9.68 -13.80 -0.80
C ILE A 71 -9.57 -12.69 -1.83
N PHE A 72 -8.59 -12.81 -2.73
CA PHE A 72 -8.38 -11.88 -3.85
C PHE A 72 -8.41 -12.67 -5.15
N GLU A 73 -9.24 -12.27 -6.11
CA GLU A 73 -9.45 -12.98 -7.39
C GLU A 73 -8.25 -12.91 -8.35
N GLY A 74 -7.24 -12.07 -8.06
CA GLY A 74 -6.04 -11.94 -8.89
C GLY A 74 -6.30 -11.30 -10.26
N ASN A 75 -5.38 -11.50 -11.20
CA ASN A 75 -5.44 -10.97 -12.57
C ASN A 75 -5.48 -9.42 -12.69
N TRP A 76 -4.91 -8.72 -11.71
CA TRP A 76 -4.75 -7.27 -11.77
C TRP A 76 -3.41 -6.94 -12.46
N PRO A 77 -3.44 -6.36 -13.67
CA PRO A 77 -2.21 -6.04 -14.39
C PRO A 77 -1.43 -4.96 -13.65
N SER A 78 -0.15 -5.22 -13.39
CA SER A 78 0.77 -4.26 -12.77
C SER A 78 2.09 -4.20 -13.53
N ASN A 79 2.68 -3.01 -13.61
CA ASN A 79 3.99 -2.81 -14.23
C ASN A 79 5.07 -2.60 -13.16
N SER A 80 6.07 -3.48 -13.17
CA SER A 80 7.19 -3.45 -12.23
C SER A 80 8.46 -2.94 -12.91
N ILE A 81 8.97 -1.79 -12.50
CA ILE A 81 10.22 -1.21 -13.01
C ILE A 81 11.27 -1.29 -11.90
N ILE A 82 12.36 -2.03 -12.13
CA ILE A 82 13.41 -2.29 -11.14
C ILE A 82 14.75 -1.79 -11.69
N PHE A 83 15.49 -1.05 -10.88
CA PHE A 83 16.84 -0.57 -11.19
C PHE A 83 17.76 -0.78 -9.98
N PRO A 84 19.07 -0.97 -10.20
CA PRO A 84 20.01 -1.32 -9.12
C PRO A 84 20.30 -0.15 -8.16
N LEU A 85 20.32 1.09 -8.66
CA LEU A 85 20.58 2.29 -7.87
C LEU A 85 19.88 3.51 -8.48
N LEU A 86 19.32 4.36 -7.62
CA LEU A 86 18.73 5.63 -8.02
C LEU A 86 19.82 6.70 -8.12
N MET A 87 20.45 6.81 -9.29
CA MET A 87 21.35 7.91 -9.63
C MET A 87 20.59 9.02 -10.35
N PRO A 88 21.10 10.27 -10.39
CA PRO A 88 20.46 11.36 -11.16
C PRO A 88 20.22 10.99 -12.63
N GLY A 89 21.12 10.21 -13.24
CA GLY A 89 20.94 9.68 -14.59
C GLY A 89 19.75 8.71 -14.71
N THR A 90 19.61 7.76 -13.77
CA THR A 90 18.46 6.84 -13.70
C THR A 90 17.15 7.59 -13.47
N LEU A 91 17.18 8.62 -12.63
CA LEU A 91 16.01 9.48 -12.37
C LEU A 91 15.59 10.25 -13.62
N GLY A 92 16.55 10.86 -14.34
CA GLY A 92 16.27 11.55 -15.60
C GLY A 92 15.68 10.61 -16.66
N ALA A 93 16.24 9.40 -16.80
CA ALA A 93 15.69 8.39 -17.70
C ALA A 93 14.26 7.98 -17.34
N LEU A 94 13.95 7.87 -16.04
CA LEU A 94 12.59 7.57 -15.57
C LEU A 94 11.61 8.70 -15.90
N ILE A 95 12.01 9.95 -15.72
CA ILE A 95 11.18 11.12 -16.07
C ILE A 95 10.89 11.13 -17.57
N VAL A 96 11.92 11.00 -18.41
CA VAL A 96 11.78 10.95 -19.87
C VAL A 96 10.88 9.80 -20.32
N LEU A 97 10.98 8.63 -19.68
CA LEU A 97 10.11 7.49 -19.95
C LEU A 97 8.63 7.84 -19.71
N TYR A 98 8.32 8.51 -18.59
CA TYR A 98 6.94 8.90 -18.28
C TYR A 98 6.43 10.03 -19.18
N GLU A 99 7.27 10.99 -19.54
CA GLU A 99 6.93 12.05 -20.52
C GLU A 99 6.60 11.47 -21.89
N HIS A 100 7.41 10.53 -22.37
CA HIS A 100 7.16 9.88 -23.66
C HIS A 100 5.91 9.01 -23.63
N LYS A 101 5.66 8.32 -22.51
CA LYS A 101 4.43 7.55 -22.30
C LYS A 101 3.21 8.46 -22.43
N ILE A 102 3.13 9.56 -21.68
CA ILE A 102 1.96 10.45 -21.75
C ILE A 102 1.83 11.12 -23.12
N PHE A 103 2.95 11.43 -23.79
CA PHE A 103 2.95 11.99 -25.14
C PHE A 103 2.32 11.04 -26.16
N ILE A 104 2.72 9.76 -26.18
CA ILE A 104 2.11 8.76 -27.08
C ILE A 104 0.62 8.62 -26.81
N TRP A 105 0.22 8.58 -25.53
CA TRP A 105 -1.20 8.46 -25.15
C TRP A 105 -2.02 9.68 -25.63
N GLY A 106 -1.44 10.89 -25.57
CA GLY A 106 -2.07 12.10 -26.09
C GLY A 106 -2.22 12.11 -27.61
N VAL A 107 -1.17 11.69 -28.33
CA VAL A 107 -1.20 11.56 -29.80
C VAL A 107 -2.23 10.52 -30.23
N LEU A 108 -2.29 9.36 -29.54
CA LEU A 108 -3.23 8.29 -29.86
C LEU A 108 -4.70 8.73 -29.70
N TRP A 109 -5.00 9.55 -28.71
CA TRP A 109 -6.36 10.03 -28.43
C TRP A 109 -6.69 11.35 -29.12
N GLY A 110 -5.76 11.93 -29.91
CA GLY A 110 -6.00 13.19 -30.62
C GLY A 110 -6.23 14.40 -29.71
N ILE A 111 -5.80 14.32 -28.45
CA ILE A 111 -5.92 15.39 -27.44
C ILE A 111 -4.61 16.17 -27.33
N ASN A 112 -4.69 17.50 -27.23
CA ASN A 112 -3.50 18.31 -27.02
C ASN A 112 -3.00 18.16 -25.57
N SER A 113 -1.94 17.38 -25.36
CA SER A 113 -1.34 17.13 -24.03
C SER A 113 -0.71 18.36 -23.37
N PHE A 114 -0.51 19.46 -24.11
CA PHE A 114 0.15 20.67 -23.62
C PHE A 114 -0.81 21.86 -23.40
N GLY A 115 -2.10 21.67 -23.69
CA GLY A 115 -3.12 22.70 -23.49
C GLY A 115 -3.68 22.69 -22.08
N MET A 116 -3.05 23.41 -21.14
CA MET A 116 -3.83 24.00 -20.05
C MET A 116 -4.76 25.05 -20.71
N CYS A 117 -5.98 24.65 -21.07
CA CYS A 117 -6.99 25.62 -21.48
C CYS A 117 -7.34 26.49 -20.28
N SER A 118 -6.74 27.68 -20.22
CA SER A 118 -7.34 28.84 -19.58
C SER A 118 -8.67 29.11 -20.27
N SER A 119 -9.76 28.97 -19.52
CA SER A 119 -11.02 29.65 -19.81
C SER A 119 -10.84 31.16 -19.77
#